data_AF-A0A1E3IPF3-F1
#
_entry.id   AF-A0A1E3IPF3-F1
#
_cell.length_a   1.000
_cell.length_b   1.000
_cell.length_c   1.000
_cell.angle_alpha   90.00
_cell.angle_beta   90.00
_cell.angle_gamma   90.00
#
_symmetry.space_group_name_H-M   'P 1'
#
loop_
_entity.id
_entity.type
_entity.pdbx_description
1 polymer ?
#
loop_
_entity_poly.entity_id
_entity_poly.type
_entity_poly.pdbx_seq_one_letter_code
_entity_poly.pdbx_strand_id
1 'polypeptide(L)'
;MALKRLFSNAIRPSPDIPAVAQMAAITASHDVTPANRLPPLLYRHIAKHISALRNSRSQIGNTAVPNPFLYHRGAKRGESQITGKLTYHWIEPKISVRRQKLLLQRYSAEDLPPSPANPLNGRPVKWIDGTIVNWEGKVRVKSKKQGPYAGRKIMFKGHLDERARPQKMADRQERMDGMEKRIAEWRKNKAEEKVRSRPSLPF
;
A
#
# COMPACT_ATOMS: atom_id res chain seq x y z
N MET A 1 -81.68 24.88 -2.07
CA MET A 1 -81.31 24.40 -3.42
C MET A 1 -80.54 25.52 -4.11
N ALA A 2 -79.21 25.59 -4.02
CA ALA A 2 -78.19 24.81 -4.76
C ALA A 2 -78.32 24.92 -6.29
N LEU A 3 -77.34 25.60 -6.92
CA LEU A 3 -76.65 25.30 -8.20
C LEU A 3 -76.13 26.63 -8.81
N LYS A 4 -74.86 27.00 -8.59
CA LYS A 4 -73.60 26.59 -9.24
C LYS A 4 -73.14 27.61 -10.29
N ARG A 5 -72.14 28.41 -9.88
CA ARG A 5 -71.24 29.22 -10.71
C ARG A 5 -70.48 28.33 -11.70
N LEU A 6 -70.46 28.72 -12.97
CA LEU A 6 -69.53 28.19 -13.98
C LEU A 6 -68.46 29.25 -14.24
N PHE A 7 -67.34 29.17 -13.53
CA PHE A 7 -66.09 29.82 -13.93
C PHE A 7 -65.27 28.79 -14.71
N SER A 8 -65.20 28.99 -16.03
CA SER A 8 -64.28 28.28 -16.92
C SER A 8 -62.86 28.80 -16.67
N ASN A 9 -62.14 28.16 -15.74
CA ASN A 9 -60.69 28.32 -15.63
C ASN A 9 -60.03 27.59 -16.79
N ALA A 10 -59.66 28.33 -17.82
CA ALA A 10 -58.72 27.88 -18.83
C ALA A 10 -57.35 27.68 -18.19
N ILE A 11 -57.01 26.43 -17.91
CA ILE A 11 -55.66 26.00 -17.55
C ILE A 11 -54.78 26.28 -18.76
N ARG A 12 -53.96 27.34 -18.67
CA ARG A 12 -52.88 27.56 -19.63
C ARG A 12 -51.85 26.45 -19.43
N PRO A 13 -51.49 25.67 -20.46
CA PRO A 13 -50.33 24.79 -20.36
C PRO A 13 -49.09 25.66 -20.12
N SER A 14 -48.38 25.37 -19.04
CA SER A 14 -47.07 25.92 -18.73
C SER A 14 -46.16 25.79 -19.96
N PRO A 15 -45.34 26.81 -20.28
CA PRO A 15 -44.36 26.68 -21.35
C PRO A 15 -43.44 25.50 -21.07
N ASP A 16 -43.26 24.68 -22.10
CA ASP A 16 -42.37 23.54 -22.14
C ASP A 16 -40.97 23.95 -21.68
N ILE A 17 -40.58 23.44 -20.50
CA ILE A 17 -39.18 23.43 -20.11
C ILE A 17 -38.49 22.49 -21.10
N PRO A 18 -37.49 22.95 -21.88
CA PRO A 18 -36.86 22.11 -22.88
C PRO A 18 -36.28 20.86 -22.21
N ALA A 19 -36.61 19.67 -22.73
CA ALA A 19 -36.12 18.38 -22.23
C ALA A 19 -34.58 18.31 -22.07
N VAL A 20 -33.87 19.14 -22.82
CA VAL A 20 -32.40 19.33 -22.74
C VAL A 20 -31.95 19.84 -21.36
N ALA A 21 -32.73 20.71 -20.71
CA ALA A 21 -32.41 21.23 -19.37
C ALA A 21 -32.65 20.18 -18.26
N GLN A 22 -33.64 19.31 -18.43
CA GLN A 22 -33.87 18.21 -17.49
C GLN A 22 -32.79 17.12 -17.62
N MET A 23 -32.29 16.85 -18.83
CA MET A 23 -31.17 15.92 -19.01
C MET A 23 -29.85 16.44 -18.44
N ALA A 24 -29.56 17.74 -18.57
CA ALA A 24 -28.36 18.36 -17.98
C ALA A 24 -28.35 18.33 -16.44
N ALA A 25 -29.52 18.48 -15.80
CA ALA A 25 -29.65 18.41 -14.35
C ALA A 25 -29.45 16.98 -13.80
N ILE A 26 -29.84 15.95 -14.56
CA ILE A 26 -29.61 14.55 -14.21
C ILE A 26 -28.11 14.21 -14.33
N THR A 27 -27.43 14.67 -15.38
CA THR A 27 -26.00 14.41 -15.57
C THR A 27 -25.11 15.08 -14.52
N ALA A 28 -25.42 16.30 -14.07
CA ALA A 28 -24.63 16.99 -13.03
C ALA A 28 -24.74 16.34 -11.63
N SER A 29 -25.76 15.50 -11.41
CA SER A 29 -25.96 14.80 -10.13
C SER A 29 -25.07 13.55 -9.97
N HIS A 30 -24.47 13.06 -11.05
CA HIS A 30 -23.62 11.87 -11.01
C HIS A 30 -22.18 12.15 -10.58
N ASP A 31 -21.72 13.40 -10.65
CA ASP A 31 -20.33 13.74 -10.32
C ASP A 31 -20.05 13.84 -8.82
N VAL A 32 -21.09 13.81 -7.98
CA VAL A 32 -20.95 14.04 -6.53
C VAL A 32 -21.61 12.90 -5.75
N THR A 33 -20.87 12.26 -4.86
CA THR A 33 -21.39 11.19 -3.99
C THR A 33 -22.15 11.81 -2.82
N PRO A 34 -23.43 11.44 -2.58
CA PRO A 34 -24.17 11.94 -1.43
C PRO A 34 -23.63 11.32 -0.13
N ALA A 35 -23.62 12.09 0.97
CA ALA A 35 -23.11 11.65 2.26
C ALA A 35 -23.72 10.32 2.77
N ASN A 36 -24.98 10.04 2.45
CA ASN A 36 -25.70 8.84 2.89
C ASN A 36 -25.18 7.53 2.25
N ARG A 37 -24.45 7.61 1.13
CA ARG A 37 -23.85 6.44 0.47
C ARG A 37 -22.46 6.10 1.00
N LEU A 38 -21.89 6.95 1.85
CA LEU A 38 -20.55 6.73 2.37
C LEU A 38 -20.51 5.63 3.44
N PRO A 39 -19.42 4.85 3.51
CA PRO A 39 -19.13 4.00 4.64
C PRO A 39 -19.19 4.79 5.97
N PRO A 40 -19.73 4.21 7.06
CA PRO A 40 -19.88 4.90 8.34
C PRO A 40 -18.59 5.50 8.89
N LEU A 41 -17.45 4.86 8.62
CA LEU A 41 -16.13 5.32 9.05
C LEU A 41 -15.71 6.62 8.36
N LEU A 42 -15.99 6.72 7.05
CA LEU A 42 -15.70 7.91 6.25
C LEU A 42 -16.65 9.04 6.62
N TYR A 43 -17.94 8.72 6.77
CA TYR A 43 -18.94 9.66 7.26
C TYR A 43 -18.51 10.29 8.59
N ARG A 44 -18.14 9.48 9.59
CA ARG A 44 -17.70 9.97 10.90
C ARG A 44 -16.42 10.81 10.82
N HIS A 45 -15.49 10.47 9.94
CA HIS A 45 -14.26 11.24 9.73
C HIS A 45 -14.56 12.62 9.13
N ILE A 46 -15.41 12.69 8.10
CA ILE A 46 -15.85 13.95 7.50
C ILE A 46 -16.63 14.79 8.53
N ALA A 47 -17.58 14.19 9.23
CA ALA A 47 -18.38 14.86 10.26
C ALA A 47 -17.50 15.51 11.34
N LYS A 48 -16.48 14.78 11.84
CA LYS A 48 -15.51 15.31 12.80
C LYS A 48 -14.68 16.47 12.22
N HIS A 49 -14.34 16.41 10.94
CA HIS A 49 -13.58 17.48 10.29
C HIS A 49 -14.43 18.74 10.11
N ILE A 50 -15.68 18.59 9.65
CA ILE A 50 -16.61 19.70 9.46
C ILE A 50 -16.95 20.35 10.81
N SER A 51 -17.15 19.57 11.88
CA SER A 51 -17.39 20.15 13.20
C SER A 51 -16.18 20.94 13.72
N ALA A 52 -14.96 20.46 13.48
CA ALA A 52 -13.75 21.20 13.81
C ALA A 52 -13.63 22.51 13.00
N LEU A 53 -13.94 22.48 11.71
CA LEU A 53 -13.93 23.68 10.85
C LEU A 53 -14.97 24.71 11.29
N ARG A 54 -16.17 24.25 11.67
CA ARG A 54 -17.22 25.12 12.24
C ARG A 54 -16.74 25.83 13.49
N ASN A 55 -16.11 25.10 14.40
CA ASN A 55 -15.57 25.68 15.63
C ASN A 55 -14.47 26.71 15.33
N SER A 56 -13.71 26.53 14.25
CA SER A 56 -12.67 27.48 13.79
C SER A 56 -13.21 28.68 12.99
N ARG A 57 -14.53 28.80 12.78
CA ARG A 57 -15.18 29.83 11.94
C ARG A 57 -14.69 29.90 10.48
N SER A 58 -14.21 28.78 9.94
CA SER A 58 -13.78 28.70 8.53
C SER A 58 -14.97 28.57 7.58
N GLN A 59 -14.85 29.11 6.35
CA GLN A 59 -15.89 28.96 5.31
C GLN A 59 -16.08 27.48 4.95
N ILE A 60 -17.35 27.08 4.83
CA ILE A 60 -17.76 25.67 4.73
C ILE A 60 -18.17 25.29 3.30
N GLY A 61 -18.31 26.23 2.36
CA GLY A 61 -18.88 25.94 1.02
C GLY A 61 -18.15 24.82 0.26
N ASN A 62 -16.83 24.92 0.16
CA ASN A 62 -15.96 23.90 -0.44
C ASN A 62 -14.81 23.61 0.51
N THR A 63 -14.72 22.40 1.03
CA THR A 63 -13.72 22.02 2.05
C THR A 63 -12.87 20.85 1.58
N ALA A 64 -11.56 20.96 1.78
CA ALA A 64 -10.64 19.85 1.59
C ALA A 64 -10.51 19.05 2.89
N VAL A 65 -10.74 17.74 2.83
CA VAL A 65 -10.63 16.83 3.96
C VAL A 65 -9.46 15.87 3.73
N PRO A 66 -8.54 15.69 4.69
CA PRO A 66 -7.41 14.78 4.54
C PRO A 66 -7.91 13.34 4.37
N ASN A 67 -7.47 12.71 3.28
CA ASN A 67 -7.89 11.36 2.92
C ASN A 67 -7.39 10.31 3.92
N PRO A 68 -8.27 9.54 4.60
CA PRO A 68 -7.86 8.58 5.62
C PRO A 68 -7.12 7.34 5.07
N PHE A 69 -7.05 7.17 3.75
CA PHE A 69 -6.37 6.05 3.09
C PHE A 69 -4.90 6.32 2.75
N LEU A 70 -4.50 7.59 2.78
CA LEU A 70 -3.19 8.03 2.32
C LEU A 70 -2.29 8.48 3.47
N TYR A 71 -0.99 8.47 3.20
CA TYR A 71 0.00 9.10 4.05
C TYR A 71 -0.04 10.61 3.85
N HIS A 72 -0.05 11.35 4.95
CA HIS A 72 -0.03 12.81 4.94
C HIS A 72 1.29 13.33 5.50
N ARG A 73 1.70 14.52 5.08
CA ARG A 73 2.81 15.22 5.74
C ARG A 73 2.26 15.92 6.98
N GLY A 74 2.81 15.58 8.13
CA GLY A 74 2.56 16.26 9.40
C GLY A 74 3.51 17.42 9.62
N ALA A 75 3.71 17.79 10.89
CA ALA A 75 4.57 18.90 11.26
C ALA A 75 6.01 18.73 10.76
N LYS A 76 6.66 19.87 10.49
CA LYS A 76 8.07 19.96 10.10
C LYS A 76 8.93 19.51 11.28
N ARG A 77 9.82 18.54 11.06
CA ARG A 77 10.75 18.03 12.09
C ARG A 77 12.03 18.87 12.19
N GLY A 78 12.44 19.46 11.08
CA GLY A 78 13.68 20.22 10.97
C GLY A 78 14.26 20.13 9.56
N GLU A 79 15.38 20.81 9.34
CA GLU A 79 16.13 20.73 8.08
C GLU A 79 17.20 19.64 8.19
N SER A 80 17.33 18.78 7.18
CA SER A 80 18.39 17.77 7.18
C SER A 80 19.74 18.45 6.99
N GLN A 81 20.65 18.31 7.96
CA GLN A 81 22.02 18.84 7.87
C GLN A 81 22.78 18.33 6.65
N ILE A 82 22.46 17.11 6.17
CA ILE A 82 23.17 16.45 5.06
C ILE A 82 22.63 16.90 3.70
N THR A 83 21.31 17.10 3.58
CA THR A 83 20.66 17.36 2.28
C THR A 83 20.10 18.78 2.12
N GLY A 84 20.03 19.57 3.19
CA GLY A 84 19.32 20.86 3.22
C GLY A 84 17.81 20.74 2.97
N LYS A 85 17.28 19.52 2.91
CA LYS A 85 15.85 19.29 2.61
C LYS A 85 15.05 19.32 3.90
N LEU A 86 13.88 19.96 3.83
CA LEU A 86 12.93 19.95 4.93
C LEU A 86 12.43 18.53 5.18
N THR A 87 12.58 18.07 6.41
CA THR A 87 12.06 16.77 6.86
C THR A 87 10.73 16.97 7.56
N TYR A 88 9.79 16.08 7.26
CA TYR A 88 8.43 16.10 7.80
C TYR A 88 8.15 14.77 8.50
N HIS A 89 7.34 14.80 9.56
CA HIS A 89 6.75 13.58 10.09
C HIS A 89 5.69 13.07 9.10
N TRP A 90 5.74 11.79 8.75
CA TRP A 90 4.69 11.18 7.95
C TRP A 90 3.57 10.69 8.87
N ILE A 91 2.36 11.18 8.63
CA ILE A 91 1.14 10.71 9.29
C ILE A 91 0.69 9.46 8.55
N GLU A 92 0.53 8.38 9.29
CA GLU A 92 0.08 7.10 8.75
C GLU A 92 -1.41 7.14 8.34
N PRO A 93 -1.81 6.33 7.35
CA PRO A 93 -3.21 6.24 6.96
C PRO A 93 -4.05 5.67 8.12
N LYS A 94 -5.14 6.36 8.46
CA LYS A 94 -6.07 5.94 9.54
C LYS A 94 -6.73 4.59 9.26
N ILE A 95 -6.89 4.23 7.98
CA ILE A 95 -7.49 2.97 7.55
C ILE A 95 -6.43 2.15 6.83
N SER A 96 -6.16 0.95 7.34
CA SER A 96 -5.14 0.05 6.79
C SER A 96 -5.50 -0.45 5.38
N VAL A 97 -4.48 -0.79 4.58
CA VAL A 97 -4.65 -1.27 3.19
C VAL A 97 -5.59 -2.48 3.10
N ARG A 98 -5.51 -3.40 4.08
CA ARG A 98 -6.43 -4.55 4.14
C ARG A 98 -7.89 -4.10 4.26
N ARG A 99 -8.17 -3.13 5.14
CA ARG A 99 -9.53 -2.59 5.31
C ARG A 99 -9.98 -1.79 4.09
N GLN A 100 -9.08 -1.06 3.43
CA GLN A 100 -9.38 -0.39 2.16
C GLN A 100 -9.88 -1.38 1.10
N LYS A 101 -9.21 -2.53 0.96
CA LYS A 101 -9.65 -3.61 0.05
C LYS A 101 -11.01 -4.18 0.44
N LEU A 102 -11.26 -4.38 1.74
CA LEU A 102 -12.58 -4.84 2.22
C LEU A 102 -13.69 -3.82 1.94
N LEU A 103 -13.39 -2.51 1.98
CA LEU A 103 -14.34 -1.48 1.59
C LEU A 103 -14.62 -1.53 0.08
N LEU A 104 -13.60 -1.72 -0.75
CA LEU A 104 -13.77 -1.88 -2.21
C LEU A 104 -14.60 -3.11 -2.60
N GLN A 105 -14.67 -4.14 -1.74
CA GLN A 105 -15.55 -5.29 -1.97
C GLN A 105 -17.04 -4.96 -1.73
N ARG A 106 -17.35 -3.95 -0.92
CA ARG A 106 -18.71 -3.63 -0.47
C ARG A 106 -19.29 -2.35 -1.07
N TYR A 107 -18.42 -1.42 -1.48
CA TYR A 107 -18.79 -0.10 -1.98
C TYR A 107 -18.16 0.12 -3.35
N SER A 108 -18.79 0.96 -4.18
CA SER A 108 -18.23 1.34 -5.48
C SER A 108 -16.88 2.03 -5.31
N ALA A 109 -15.97 1.78 -6.26
CA ALA A 109 -14.67 2.44 -6.31
C ALA A 109 -14.79 3.98 -6.44
N GLU A 110 -15.90 4.47 -7.01
CA GLU A 110 -16.15 5.90 -7.25
C GLU A 110 -16.55 6.66 -5.99
N ASP A 111 -17.25 5.98 -5.06
CA ASP A 111 -17.76 6.54 -3.81
C ASP A 111 -16.67 6.61 -2.71
N LEU A 112 -15.56 5.92 -2.93
CA LEU A 112 -14.45 5.84 -1.99
C LEU A 112 -13.36 6.87 -2.31
N PRO A 113 -12.64 7.38 -1.30
CA PRO A 113 -11.48 8.21 -1.53
C PRO A 113 -10.42 7.47 -2.37
N PRO A 114 -9.59 8.21 -3.11
CA PRO A 114 -8.49 7.61 -3.86
C PRO A 114 -7.54 6.86 -2.92
N SER A 115 -7.10 5.68 -3.30
CA SER A 115 -6.26 4.80 -2.47
C SER A 115 -5.16 4.12 -3.28
N PRO A 116 -4.12 3.55 -2.66
CA PRO A 116 -3.12 2.77 -3.38
C PRO A 116 -3.69 1.52 -4.07
N ALA A 117 -4.83 1.01 -3.59
CA ALA A 117 -5.53 -0.13 -4.19
C ALA A 117 -6.54 0.30 -5.28
N ASN A 118 -7.01 1.54 -5.21
CA ASN A 118 -7.91 2.15 -6.18
C ASN A 118 -7.37 3.55 -6.54
N PRO A 119 -6.52 3.66 -7.58
CA PRO A 119 -5.90 4.92 -7.96
C PRO A 119 -6.85 5.88 -8.68
N LEU A 120 -8.12 5.48 -8.94
CA LEU A 120 -9.11 6.36 -9.53
C LEU A 120 -9.37 7.56 -8.61
N ASN A 121 -9.59 8.72 -9.21
CA ASN A 121 -9.98 9.92 -8.48
C ASN A 121 -11.39 9.69 -7.91
N GLY A 122 -11.49 9.59 -6.57
CA GLY A 122 -12.78 9.47 -5.89
C GLY A 122 -13.63 10.72 -6.13
N ARG A 123 -14.95 10.53 -6.25
CA ARG A 123 -15.87 11.66 -6.45
C ARG A 123 -15.90 12.58 -5.23
N PRO A 124 -16.10 13.89 -5.41
CA PRO A 124 -16.39 14.79 -4.31
C PRO A 124 -17.64 14.33 -3.56
N VAL A 125 -17.70 14.62 -2.26
CA VAL A 125 -18.84 14.24 -1.41
C VAL A 125 -19.71 15.45 -1.16
N LYS A 126 -21.02 15.33 -1.43
CA LYS A 126 -22.01 16.34 -1.02
C LYS A 126 -22.47 16.04 0.39
N TRP A 127 -22.14 16.93 1.32
CA TRP A 127 -22.60 16.84 2.70
C TRP A 127 -24.05 17.29 2.84
N ILE A 128 -24.67 16.99 3.99
CA ILE A 128 -26.08 17.26 4.27
C ILE A 128 -26.40 18.77 4.17
N ASP A 129 -25.44 19.60 4.56
CA ASP A 129 -25.59 21.07 4.57
C ASP A 129 -25.32 21.71 3.20
N GLY A 130 -25.15 20.91 2.14
CA GLY A 130 -24.79 21.37 0.80
C GLY A 130 -23.29 21.59 0.57
N THR A 131 -22.46 21.46 1.61
CA THR A 131 -21.00 21.51 1.54
C THR A 131 -20.44 20.48 0.57
N ILE A 132 -19.52 20.90 -0.30
CA ILE A 132 -18.77 19.98 -1.15
C ILE A 132 -17.44 19.64 -0.46
N VAL A 133 -17.20 18.35 -0.26
CA VAL A 133 -16.01 17.82 0.39
C VAL A 133 -15.11 17.18 -0.66
N ASN A 134 -13.91 17.72 -0.80
CA ASN A 134 -12.86 17.20 -1.67
C ASN A 134 -11.83 16.42 -0.85
N TRP A 135 -11.40 15.28 -1.36
CA TRP A 135 -10.34 14.49 -0.71
C TRP A 135 -8.97 15.08 -0.98
N GLU A 136 -8.23 15.42 0.07
CA GLU A 136 -6.86 15.87 -0.03
C GLU A 136 -5.87 14.70 0.00
N GLY A 137 -4.80 14.81 -0.78
CA GLY A 137 -3.67 13.88 -0.77
C GLY A 137 -3.37 13.31 -2.15
N LYS A 138 -2.10 12.95 -2.39
CA LYS A 138 -1.65 12.32 -3.64
C LYS A 138 -1.39 10.84 -3.41
N VAL A 139 -2.01 9.98 -4.22
CA VAL A 139 -1.72 8.54 -4.20
C VAL A 139 -0.28 8.34 -4.66
N ARG A 140 0.56 7.74 -3.80
CA ARG A 140 1.92 7.35 -4.21
C ARG A 140 1.80 6.11 -5.09
N VAL A 141 1.76 6.33 -6.40
CA VAL A 141 1.93 5.25 -7.38
C VAL A 141 3.33 4.70 -7.17
N LYS A 142 3.43 3.43 -6.77
CA LYS A 142 4.74 2.76 -6.67
C LYS A 142 5.36 2.81 -8.05
N SER A 143 6.45 3.56 -8.20
CA SER A 143 7.26 3.47 -9.42
C SER A 143 7.67 2.02 -9.60
N LYS A 144 7.69 1.55 -10.86
CA LYS A 144 8.24 0.22 -11.17
C LYS A 144 9.61 0.14 -10.49
N LYS A 145 9.89 -0.97 -9.79
CA LYS A 145 11.14 -1.15 -9.04
C LYS A 145 12.33 -1.00 -10.00
N GLN A 146 12.85 0.21 -10.15
CA GLN A 146 14.11 0.51 -10.82
C GLN A 146 15.21 0.38 -9.77
N GLY A 147 15.48 -0.86 -9.37
CA GLY A 147 16.67 -1.18 -8.60
C GLY A 147 17.81 -1.63 -9.52
N PRO A 148 19.04 -1.74 -9.02
CA PRO A 148 20.18 -2.30 -9.77
C PRO A 148 19.93 -3.73 -10.29
N TYR A 149 18.92 -4.42 -9.75
CA TYR A 149 18.47 -5.75 -10.14
C TYR A 149 17.19 -5.76 -10.99
N ALA A 150 16.66 -4.58 -11.37
CA ALA A 150 15.49 -4.47 -12.22
C ALA A 150 15.81 -5.01 -13.62
N GLY A 151 15.03 -6.00 -14.10
CA GLY A 151 15.24 -6.62 -15.41
C GLY A 151 16.34 -7.69 -15.45
N ARG A 152 17.08 -7.93 -14.36
CA ARG A 152 18.00 -9.07 -14.29
C ARG A 152 17.19 -10.35 -14.04
N LYS A 153 17.47 -11.40 -14.82
CA LYS A 153 16.96 -12.75 -14.53
C LYS A 153 17.38 -13.11 -13.09
N ILE A 154 16.43 -13.49 -12.24
CA ILE A 154 16.75 -14.03 -10.91
C ILE A 154 17.51 -15.33 -11.16
N MET A 155 18.85 -15.26 -11.14
CA MET A 155 19.69 -16.45 -11.29
C MET A 155 19.62 -17.21 -9.97
N PHE A 156 19.09 -18.43 -10.03
CA PHE A 156 19.08 -19.32 -8.90
C PHE A 156 20.54 -19.63 -8.52
N LYS A 157 20.97 -19.16 -7.35
CA LYS A 157 22.36 -19.31 -6.86
C LYS A 157 22.70 -20.76 -6.49
N GLY A 158 21.69 -21.64 -6.36
CA GLY A 158 21.87 -22.98 -5.81
C GLY A 158 22.04 -22.98 -4.28
N HIS A 159 21.79 -24.13 -3.66
CA HIS A 159 22.06 -24.31 -2.24
C HIS A 159 23.58 -24.27 -1.99
N LEU A 160 24.00 -23.92 -0.77
CA LEU A 160 25.43 -23.97 -0.38
C LEU A 160 26.05 -25.36 -0.64
N ASP A 161 25.32 -26.44 -0.37
CA ASP A 161 25.82 -27.81 -0.57
C ASP A 161 26.01 -28.17 -2.04
N GLU A 162 25.14 -27.69 -2.93
CA GLU A 162 25.29 -27.89 -4.37
C GLU A 162 26.55 -27.20 -4.89
N ARG A 163 26.80 -25.97 -4.40
CA ARG A 163 27.98 -25.19 -4.76
C ARG A 163 29.27 -25.76 -4.19
N ALA A 164 29.22 -26.34 -2.98
CA ALA A 164 30.39 -26.92 -2.32
C ALA A 164 30.66 -28.38 -2.72
N ARG A 165 29.71 -29.05 -3.39
CA ARG A 165 29.85 -30.45 -3.85
C ARG A 165 31.14 -30.75 -4.62
N PRO A 166 31.56 -29.95 -5.64
CA PRO A 166 32.80 -30.25 -6.37
C PRO A 166 34.03 -30.20 -5.46
N GLN A 167 34.08 -29.23 -4.55
CA GLN A 167 35.17 -29.14 -3.57
C GLN A 167 35.18 -30.34 -2.61
N LYS A 168 34.01 -30.71 -2.06
CA LYS A 168 33.90 -31.89 -1.18
C LYS A 168 34.35 -33.19 -1.88
N MET A 169 34.11 -33.31 -3.18
CA MET A 169 34.56 -34.46 -3.98
C MET A 169 36.07 -34.42 -4.22
N ALA A 170 36.62 -33.26 -4.54
CA ALA A 170 38.07 -33.08 -4.71
C ALA A 170 38.84 -33.40 -3.41
N ASP A 171 38.40 -32.84 -2.27
CA ASP A 171 39.00 -33.12 -0.95
C ASP A 171 38.93 -34.60 -0.58
N ARG A 172 37.85 -35.29 -0.98
CA ARG A 172 37.70 -36.72 -0.76
C ARG A 172 38.70 -37.50 -1.60
N GLN A 173 38.85 -37.16 -2.87
CA GLN A 173 39.78 -37.83 -3.77
C GLN A 173 41.22 -37.65 -3.29
N GLU A 174 41.63 -36.43 -2.93
CA GLU A 174 42.96 -36.13 -2.41
C GLU A 174 43.30 -36.96 -1.16
N ARG A 175 42.33 -37.12 -0.25
CA ARG A 175 42.52 -37.99 0.92
C ARG A 175 42.70 -39.46 0.53
N MET A 176 41.93 -39.95 -0.44
CA MET A 176 42.06 -41.34 -0.90
C MET A 176 43.41 -41.56 -1.57
N ASP A 177 43.87 -40.63 -2.40
CA ASP A 177 45.16 -40.70 -3.09
C ASP A 177 46.34 -40.67 -2.09
N GLY A 178 46.21 -39.89 -1.02
CA GLY A 178 47.18 -39.83 0.08
C GLY A 178 47.08 -40.98 1.10
N MET A 179 46.18 -41.95 0.91
CA MET A 179 45.91 -42.99 1.91
C MET A 179 47.06 -43.99 2.03
N GLU A 180 47.64 -44.44 0.92
CA GLU A 180 48.73 -45.42 0.93
C GLU A 180 49.98 -44.89 1.64
N LYS A 181 50.33 -43.63 1.41
CA LYS A 181 51.43 -42.94 2.10
C LYS A 181 51.21 -42.91 3.60
N ARG A 182 50.01 -42.52 4.05
CA ARG A 182 49.65 -42.50 5.48
C ARG A 182 49.71 -43.88 6.11
N ILE A 183 49.30 -44.92 5.38
CA ILE A 183 49.41 -46.32 5.85
C ILE A 183 50.88 -46.73 5.98
N ALA A 184 51.72 -46.41 5.00
CA ALA A 184 53.14 -46.74 5.03
C ALA A 184 53.87 -46.03 6.19
N GLU A 185 53.63 -44.74 6.37
CA GLU A 185 54.15 -43.95 7.49
C GLU A 185 53.70 -44.52 8.84
N TRP A 186 52.42 -44.87 8.97
CA TRP A 186 51.89 -45.48 10.19
C TRP A 186 52.55 -46.83 10.48
N ARG A 187 52.71 -47.69 9.48
CA ARG A 187 53.39 -49.00 9.61
C ARG A 187 54.85 -48.82 10.02
N LYS A 188 55.56 -47.86 9.41
CA LYS A 188 56.95 -47.53 9.73
C LYS A 188 57.08 -47.05 11.18
N ASN A 189 56.24 -46.09 11.59
CA ASN A 189 56.25 -45.58 12.96
C ASN A 189 55.97 -46.69 13.98
N LYS A 190 55.04 -47.61 13.68
CA LYS A 190 54.77 -48.77 14.55
C LYS A 190 55.93 -49.76 14.60
N ALA A 191 56.64 -49.97 13.50
CA ALA A 191 57.82 -50.82 13.48
C ALA A 191 58.97 -50.19 14.31
N GLU A 192 59.21 -48.89 14.16
CA GLU A 192 60.22 -48.14 14.93
C GLU A 192 59.89 -48.12 16.42
N GLU A 193 58.62 -47.88 16.78
CA GLU A 193 58.14 -47.94 18.17
C GLU A 193 58.40 -49.32 18.77
N LYS A 194 58.11 -50.39 18.02
CA LYS A 194 58.36 -51.77 18.45
C LYS A 194 59.86 -52.07 18.61
N VAL A 195 60.72 -51.57 17.72
CA VAL A 195 62.18 -51.75 17.84
C VAL A 195 62.70 -51.01 19.07
N ARG A 196 62.26 -49.77 19.28
CA ARG A 196 62.63 -48.95 20.45
C ARG A 196 62.18 -49.58 21.77
N SER A 197 61.03 -50.26 21.78
CA SER A 197 60.52 -50.93 22.97
C SER A 197 61.13 -52.32 23.23
N ARG A 198 62.04 -52.81 22.39
CA ARG A 198 62.75 -54.08 22.68
C ARG A 198 63.81 -53.81 23.75
N PRO A 199 63.77 -54.50 24.89
CA PRO A 199 64.79 -54.35 25.91
C PRO A 199 66.15 -54.76 25.34
N SER A 200 67.17 -53.90 25.52
CA SER A 200 68.50 -54.07 24.94
C SER A 200 69.41 -55.02 25.72
N LEU A 201 68.91 -55.64 26.79
CA LEU A 201 69.64 -56.66 27.52
C LEU A 201 69.21 -58.04 27.00
N PRO A 202 70.12 -58.84 26.41
CA PRO A 202 69.93 -60.28 26.42
C PRO A 202 70.02 -60.69 27.89
N PHE A 203 69.23 -61.67 28.30
CA PHE A 203 69.47 -62.34 29.58
C PHE A 203 70.94 -62.77 29.67
#